data_AF-A0A1H7TMY4-F1
#
_entry.id   AF-A0A1H7TMY4-F1
#
_cell.length_a   1.000
_cell.length_b   1.000
_cell.length_c   1.000
_cell.angle_alpha   90.00
_cell.angle_beta   90.00
_cell.angle_gamma   90.00
#
_symmetry.space_group_name_H-M   'P 1'
#
loop_
_entity.id
_entity.type
_entity.pdbx_description
1 polymer ?
#
loop_
_entity_poly.entity_id
_entity_poly.type
_entity_poly.pdbx_seq_one_letter_code
_entity_poly.pdbx_strand_id
1 'polypeptide(L)'
;MTARTVFTEACLDTSIQSGERRSILALLNERLHPALQAIVAAEVSAGNRVRDANVDWPDPGSVHVTLARRFDGRHANAEAVFSLCNDPHYWHADYSTANEPRHLLIC
;
A
#
# COMPACT_ATOMS: atom_id res chain seq x y z
N MET A 1 -20.80 -8.75 -7.98
CA MET A 1 -20.19 -7.42 -7.85
C MET A 1 -18.85 -7.47 -8.56
N THR A 2 -18.75 -6.88 -9.75
CA THR A 2 -17.48 -6.75 -10.46
C THR A 2 -16.57 -5.84 -9.63
N ALA A 3 -15.47 -6.38 -9.10
CA ALA A 3 -14.47 -5.59 -8.41
C ALA A 3 -13.99 -4.52 -9.38
N ARG A 4 -14.28 -3.26 -9.08
CA ARG A 4 -13.80 -2.12 -9.86
C ARG A 4 -12.28 -2.09 -9.69
N THR A 5 -11.54 -2.25 -10.78
CA THR A 5 -10.08 -2.08 -10.75
C THR A 5 -9.78 -0.64 -10.35
N VAL A 6 -9.19 -0.46 -9.18
CA VAL A 6 -8.82 0.86 -8.61
C VAL A 6 -7.42 1.26 -9.09
N PHE A 7 -6.53 0.29 -9.24
CA PHE A 7 -5.13 0.52 -9.58
C PHE A 7 -4.77 -0.02 -10.95
N THR A 8 -4.05 0.79 -11.73
CA THR A 8 -3.48 0.45 -13.04
C THR A 8 -1.96 0.63 -13.00
N GLU A 9 -1.23 0.23 -14.05
CA GLU A 9 0.23 0.41 -14.10
C GLU A 9 0.69 1.86 -13.86
N ALA A 10 -0.18 2.86 -14.07
CA ALA A 10 0.13 4.26 -13.79
C ALA A 10 0.40 4.56 -12.30
N CYS A 11 -0.02 3.69 -11.36
CA CYS A 11 0.27 3.87 -9.94
C CYS A 11 1.64 3.31 -9.53
N LEU A 12 2.29 2.52 -10.39
CA LEU A 12 3.54 1.84 -10.10
C LEU A 12 4.74 2.76 -10.35
N ASP A 13 5.77 2.60 -9.52
CA ASP A 13 7.06 3.25 -9.74
C ASP A 13 7.74 2.71 -11.01
N THR A 14 8.46 3.59 -11.72
CA THR A 14 9.11 3.23 -12.99
C THR A 14 10.22 2.19 -12.84
N SER A 15 10.74 1.98 -11.63
CA SER A 15 11.75 0.97 -11.32
C SER A 15 11.21 -0.46 -11.26
N ILE A 16 9.89 -0.65 -11.16
CA ILE A 16 9.28 -2.00 -11.10
C ILE A 16 9.43 -2.71 -12.45
N GLN A 17 9.96 -3.93 -12.38
CA GLN A 17 10.15 -4.80 -13.55
C GLN A 17 8.80 -5.23 -14.13
N SER A 18 8.70 -5.32 -15.46
CA SER A 18 7.44 -5.67 -16.15
C SER A 18 6.84 -7.00 -15.68
N GLY A 19 7.66 -7.97 -15.28
CA GLY A 19 7.21 -9.26 -14.76
C GLY A 19 6.51 -9.18 -13.39
N GLU A 20 6.83 -8.16 -12.59
CA GLU A 20 6.30 -7.98 -11.23
C GLU A 20 5.03 -7.13 -11.21
N ARG A 21 4.85 -6.24 -12.20
CA ARG A 21 3.73 -5.29 -12.28
C ARG A 21 2.37 -5.97 -12.13
N ARG A 22 2.15 -7.08 -12.84
CA ARG A 22 0.88 -7.81 -12.79
C ARG A 22 0.60 -8.37 -11.40
N SER A 23 1.62 -8.92 -10.74
CA SER A 23 1.51 -9.47 -9.40
C SER A 23 1.20 -8.37 -8.38
N ILE A 24 1.91 -7.24 -8.45
CA ILE A 24 1.65 -6.08 -7.58
C ILE A 24 0.22 -5.57 -7.78
N LEU A 25 -0.23 -5.39 -9.03
CA LEU A 25 -1.60 -4.94 -9.32
C LEU A 25 -2.67 -5.92 -8.81
N ALA A 26 -2.42 -7.23 -8.88
CA ALA A 26 -3.31 -8.22 -8.30
C ALA A 26 -3.38 -8.08 -6.78
N LEU A 27 -2.24 -7.91 -6.09
CA LEU A 27 -2.23 -7.67 -4.64
C LEU A 27 -3.03 -6.41 -4.28
N LEU A 28 -2.79 -5.30 -4.99
CA LEU A 28 -3.46 -4.03 -4.72
C LEU A 28 -4.96 -4.08 -4.96
N ASN A 29 -5.41 -4.71 -6.06
CA ASN A 29 -6.84 -4.70 -6.44
C ASN A 29 -7.65 -5.81 -5.77
N GLU A 30 -7.04 -6.96 -5.48
CA GLU A 30 -7.76 -8.18 -5.07
C GLU A 30 -7.56 -8.56 -3.60
N ARG A 31 -6.43 -8.21 -2.99
CA ARG A 31 -6.05 -8.68 -1.64
C ARG A 31 -5.83 -7.58 -0.61
N LEU A 32 -5.46 -6.38 -1.03
CA LEU A 32 -5.24 -5.27 -0.11
C LEU A 32 -6.55 -4.84 0.53
N HIS A 33 -6.53 -4.62 1.84
CA HIS A 33 -7.69 -4.14 2.59
C HIS A 33 -8.24 -2.83 2.00
N PRO A 34 -9.57 -2.67 1.81
CA PRO A 34 -10.16 -1.48 1.20
C PRO A 34 -9.75 -0.15 1.85
N ALA A 35 -9.60 -0.14 3.18
CA ALA A 35 -9.11 1.03 3.92
C ALA A 35 -7.70 1.46 3.47
N LEU A 36 -6.80 0.52 3.20
CA LEU A 36 -5.47 0.82 2.69
C LEU A 36 -5.51 1.13 1.19
N GLN A 37 -6.40 0.49 0.41
CA GLN A 37 -6.63 0.87 -0.99
C GLN A 37 -7.02 2.36 -1.10
N ALA A 38 -7.89 2.85 -0.22
CA ALA A 38 -8.28 4.25 -0.22
C ALA A 38 -7.09 5.20 0.04
N ILE A 39 -6.20 4.83 0.96
CA ILE A 39 -4.99 5.62 1.26
C ILE A 39 -4.02 5.57 0.07
N VAL A 40 -3.75 4.40 -0.49
CA VAL A 40 -2.88 4.27 -1.68
C VAL A 40 -3.44 5.08 -2.85
N ALA A 41 -4.75 5.07 -3.08
CA ALA A 41 -5.37 5.85 -4.15
C ALA A 41 -5.20 7.36 -3.93
N ALA A 42 -5.31 7.84 -2.69
CA ALA A 42 -5.11 9.24 -2.35
C ALA A 42 -3.64 9.66 -2.58
N GLU A 43 -2.70 8.88 -2.06
CA GLU A 43 -1.26 9.09 -2.23
C GLU A 43 -0.84 9.08 -3.72
N VAL A 44 -1.36 8.12 -4.49
CA VAL A 44 -1.10 8.05 -5.94
C VAL A 44 -1.66 9.26 -6.68
N SER A 45 -2.83 9.75 -6.28
CA SER A 45 -3.45 10.96 -6.84
C SER A 45 -2.64 12.23 -6.51
N ALA A 46 -1.96 12.25 -5.37
CA ALA A 46 -0.99 13.29 -4.99
C ALA A 46 0.40 13.11 -5.66
N GLY A 47 0.54 12.07 -6.49
CA GLY A 47 1.71 11.80 -7.31
C GLY A 47 2.69 10.80 -6.69
N ASN A 48 2.38 10.18 -5.55
CA ASN A 48 3.19 9.10 -5.00
C ASN A 48 3.06 7.85 -5.89
N ARG A 49 3.95 6.88 -5.73
CA ARG A 49 3.95 5.65 -6.52
C ARG A 49 4.18 4.45 -5.63
N VAL A 50 3.55 3.32 -5.96
CA VAL A 50 3.83 2.05 -5.31
C VAL A 50 5.17 1.55 -5.82
N ARG A 51 6.11 1.35 -4.90
CA ARG A 51 7.46 0.85 -5.18
C ARG A 51 7.53 -0.67 -5.07
N ASP A 52 6.76 -1.25 -4.17
CA ASP A 52 6.76 -2.69 -3.91
C ASP A 52 5.45 -3.14 -3.24
N ALA A 53 5.09 -4.42 -3.40
CA ALA A 53 4.02 -5.07 -2.67
C ALA A 53 4.33 -6.55 -2.42
N ASN A 54 4.26 -6.97 -1.16
CA ASN A 54 4.56 -8.32 -0.70
C ASN A 54 3.41 -8.88 0.15
N VAL A 55 3.52 -10.16 0.51
CA VAL A 55 2.51 -10.88 1.28
C VAL A 55 3.12 -11.66 2.44
N ASP A 56 2.25 -12.11 3.34
CA ASP A 56 2.56 -13.01 4.47
C ASP A 56 3.47 -12.40 5.56
N TRP A 57 3.60 -11.07 5.55
CA TRP A 57 4.21 -10.30 6.63
C TRP A 57 3.38 -9.01 6.83
N PRO A 58 3.10 -8.57 8.08
CA PRO A 58 3.59 -9.08 9.37
C PRO A 58 2.93 -10.40 9.81
N ASP A 59 1.72 -10.67 9.35
CA ASP A 59 0.99 -11.92 9.63
C ASP A 59 0.81 -12.75 8.34
N PRO A 60 0.65 -14.08 8.41
CA PRO A 60 0.26 -14.89 7.26
C PRO A 60 -1.01 -14.35 6.58
N GLY A 61 -1.00 -14.22 5.26
CA GLY A 61 -2.12 -13.67 4.49
C GLY A 61 -2.13 -12.14 4.35
N SER A 62 -1.32 -11.41 5.12
CA SER A 62 -1.19 -9.96 5.04
C SER A 62 -0.75 -9.49 3.65
N VAL A 63 -1.06 -8.24 3.33
CA VAL A 63 -0.46 -7.52 2.21
C VAL A 63 0.31 -6.33 2.77
N HIS A 64 1.56 -6.21 2.36
CA HIS A 64 2.47 -5.15 2.73
C HIS A 64 2.83 -4.34 1.49
N VAL A 65 2.59 -3.03 1.50
CA VAL A 65 2.83 -2.13 0.37
C VAL A 65 3.84 -1.06 0.75
N THR A 66 4.80 -0.79 -0.13
CA THR A 66 5.80 0.25 0.06
C THR A 66 5.60 1.36 -0.97
N LEU A 67 5.49 2.61 -0.52
CA LEU A 67 5.46 3.77 -1.41
C LEU A 67 6.87 4.30 -1.70
N ALA A 68 7.01 4.98 -2.85
CA ALA A 68 8.28 5.54 -3.30
C ALA A 68 8.69 6.82 -2.55
N ARG A 69 7.71 7.56 -2.03
CA ARG A 69 7.91 8.81 -1.27
C ARG A 69 7.16 8.74 0.06
N ARG A 70 7.59 9.57 1.00
CA ARG A 70 6.90 9.77 2.29
C ARG A 70 5.44 10.15 2.06
N PHE A 71 4.57 9.72 2.98
CA PHE A 71 3.18 10.17 3.00
C PHE A 71 3.11 11.69 3.03
N ASP A 72 2.40 12.28 2.06
CA ASP A 72 2.21 13.74 1.99
C ASP A 72 0.93 14.19 2.70
N GLY A 73 0.07 13.25 3.08
CA GLY A 73 -1.17 13.48 3.82
C GLY A 73 -1.35 12.54 5.00
N ARG A 74 -2.01 13.05 6.06
CA ARG A 74 -2.53 12.20 7.14
C ARG A 74 -3.89 11.66 6.71
N HIS A 75 -3.88 10.68 5.82
CA HIS A 75 -5.06 9.97 5.32
C HIS A 75 -5.63 9.06 6.41
N ALA A 76 -6.19 9.67 7.46
CA ALA A 76 -6.82 8.96 8.54
C ALA A 76 -8.16 8.38 8.07
N ASN A 77 -8.38 7.10 8.34
CA ASN A 77 -9.70 6.49 8.26
C ASN A 77 -9.93 5.62 9.50
N ALA A 78 -11.16 5.15 9.70
CA ALA A 78 -11.54 4.43 10.92
C ALA A 78 -10.92 3.02 11.03
N GLU A 79 -10.39 2.46 9.94
CA GLU A 79 -9.96 1.06 9.85
C GLU A 79 -8.45 0.91 9.69
N ALA A 80 -7.72 2.02 9.49
CA ALA A 80 -6.28 2.07 9.35
C ALA A 80 -5.68 3.08 10.34
N VAL A 81 -4.75 2.61 11.15
CA VAL A 81 -4.06 3.40 12.18
C VAL A 81 -2.72 3.86 11.65
N PHE A 82 -2.46 5.16 11.74
CA PHE A 82 -1.17 5.76 11.40
C PHE A 82 -0.17 5.62 12.56
N SER A 83 1.06 5.20 12.24
CA SER A 83 2.19 5.17 13.15
C SER A 83 3.41 5.87 12.54
N LEU A 84 4.09 6.71 13.33
CA LEU A 84 5.38 7.30 12.95
C LEU A 84 6.50 6.46 13.56
N CYS A 85 7.09 5.58 12.76
CA CYS A 85 8.20 4.70 13.18
C CYS A 85 9.54 5.44 13.21
N ASN A 86 9.76 6.32 12.23
CA ASN A 86 10.99 7.06 12.01
C ASN A 86 12.24 6.17 11.99
N ASP A 87 12.13 4.98 11.37
CA ASP A 87 13.28 4.11 11.15
C ASP A 87 14.26 4.78 10.17
N PRO A 88 15.58 4.70 10.44
CA PRO A 88 16.59 5.37 9.63
C PRO A 88 16.76 4.83 8.21
N HIS A 89 16.18 3.67 7.85
CA HIS A 89 16.38 3.05 6.55
C HIS A 89 15.32 3.46 5.52
N TYR A 90 14.12 2.94 5.65
CA TYR A 90 13.06 3.10 4.64
C TYR A 90 11.64 3.05 5.23
N TRP A 91 11.50 3.01 6.55
CA TRP A 91 10.23 2.91 7.24
C TRP A 91 10.02 4.15 8.12
N HIS A 92 9.72 5.26 7.48
CA HIS A 92 9.49 6.52 8.15
C HIS A 92 8.15 6.53 8.89
N ALA A 93 7.11 5.98 8.27
CA ALA A 93 5.79 5.84 8.85
C ALA A 93 5.06 4.64 8.25
N ASP A 94 4.00 4.19 8.91
CA ASP A 94 3.06 3.23 8.36
C ASP A 94 1.60 3.56 8.63
N TYR A 95 0.75 2.94 7.82
CA TYR A 95 -0.64 2.65 8.17
C TYR A 95 -0.80 1.15 8.33
N SER A 96 -1.44 0.73 9.42
CA SER A 96 -1.77 -0.67 9.70
C SER A 96 -3.28 -0.86 9.88
N THR A 97 -3.84 -1.95 9.35
CA THR A 97 -5.26 -2.26 9.58
C THR A 97 -5.49 -2.71 11.02
N ALA A 98 -6.65 -2.35 11.58
CA ALA A 98 -7.02 -2.74 12.94
C ALA A 98 -7.35 -4.23 13.08
N ASN A 99 -7.83 -4.86 12.00
CA ASN A 99 -8.26 -6.26 11.98
C ASN A 99 -7.17 -7.19 11.42
N GLU A 100 -7.25 -8.47 11.78
CA GLU A 100 -6.39 -9.55 11.27
C GLU A 100 -6.89 -10.08 9.90
N PRO A 101 -5.98 -10.47 8.99
CA PRO A 101 -4.53 -10.28 9.08
C PRO A 101 -4.18 -8.78 8.97
N ARG A 102 -3.12 -8.34 9.66
CA ARG A 102 -2.74 -6.93 9.63
C ARG A 102 -2.08 -6.59 8.31
N HIS A 103 -2.74 -5.79 7.49
CA HIS A 103 -2.13 -5.23 6.30
C HIS A 103 -1.33 -3.99 6.66
N LEU A 104 -0.27 -3.73 5.89
CA LEU A 104 0.64 -2.60 6.10
C LEU A 104 0.82 -1.79 4.82
N LEU A 105 0.89 -0.48 4.99
CA LEU A 105 1.35 0.47 4.00
C LEU A 105 2.48 1.29 4.62
N ILE A 106 3.68 1.27 4.03
CA ILE A 106 4.87 1.96 4.54
C ILE A 106 5.41 2.97 3.53
N CYS A 107 6.19 3.94 4.00
CA CYS A 107 6.89 4.95 3.19
C CYS A 107 8.26 5.34 3.75
#